data_AF-A0A1L5KFM2-F1
#
_entry.id   AF-A0A1L5KFM2-F1
#
_cell.length_a   1.000
_cell.length_b   1.000
_cell.length_c   1.000
_cell.angle_alpha   90.00
_cell.angle_beta   90.00
_cell.angle_gamma   90.00
#
_symmetry.space_group_name_H-M   'P 1'
#
loop_
_entity.id
_entity.type
_entity.pdbx_description
1 polymer ?
#
loop_
_entity_poly.entity_id
_entity_poly.type
_entity_poly.pdbx_seq_one_letter_code
_entity_poly.pdbx_strand_id
1 'polypeptide(L)'
;NGVRIWNEWADANGDLGHIYGYQWRSWPDYNGGFIDQISEAIETIKHNPDSRRIIVSAWNVADLNNMNLPPCHAFFQFYVANGRLSLQLYQRSADTFLGVPFNIASYALLLQMTYLYQPLGTSKTSIEP
;
A
#
# COMPACT_ATOMS: atom_id res chain seq x y z
N ASN A 1 3.87 17.29 15.46
CA ASN A 1 3.58 15.84 15.37
C ASN A 1 4.81 15.06 15.77
N GLY A 2 4.74 14.26 16.85
CA GLY A 2 5.90 13.63 17.51
C GLY A 2 6.26 12.22 17.02
N VAL A 3 5.91 11.87 15.78
CA VAL A 3 6.23 10.56 15.19
C VAL A 3 7.66 10.57 14.67
N ARG A 4 8.51 9.66 15.14
CA ARG A 4 9.96 9.62 14.87
C ARG A 4 10.44 8.31 14.24
N ILE A 5 9.51 7.43 13.87
CA ILE A 5 9.82 6.07 13.40
C ILE A 5 10.59 6.02 12.08
N TRP A 6 10.76 7.16 11.38
CA TRP A 6 11.51 7.24 10.12
C TRP A 6 12.85 7.96 10.26
N ASN A 7 13.16 8.52 11.42
CA ASN A 7 14.29 9.43 11.61
C ASN A 7 15.65 8.77 11.29
N GLU A 8 15.78 7.47 11.52
CA GLU A 8 17.03 6.73 11.29
C GLU A 8 17.36 6.56 9.80
N TRP A 9 16.36 6.66 8.92
CA TRP A 9 16.53 6.51 7.47
C TRP A 9 16.41 7.83 6.72
N ALA A 10 16.05 8.91 7.41
CA ALA A 10 15.91 10.23 6.79
C ALA A 10 17.28 10.86 6.53
N ASP A 11 17.41 11.57 5.43
CA ASP A 11 18.60 12.37 5.13
C ASP A 11 18.66 13.65 5.99
N ALA A 12 19.66 14.51 5.75
CA ALA A 12 19.84 15.75 6.49
C ALA A 12 18.67 16.75 6.35
N ASN A 13 17.85 16.62 5.29
CA ASN A 13 16.67 17.44 5.03
C ASN A 13 15.37 16.78 5.53
N GLY A 14 15.44 15.55 6.04
CA GLY A 14 14.29 14.77 6.46
C GLY A 14 13.65 13.93 5.34
N ASP A 15 14.29 13.81 4.18
CA ASP A 15 13.79 13.04 3.04
C ASP A 15 14.17 11.56 3.14
N LEU A 16 13.28 10.69 2.67
CA LEU A 16 13.45 9.24 2.60
C LEU A 16 13.65 8.75 1.17
N GLY A 17 13.55 9.65 0.19
CA GLY A 17 13.54 9.34 -1.23
C GLY A 17 12.20 8.76 -1.67
N HIS A 18 12.22 8.00 -2.75
CA HIS A 18 11.01 7.53 -3.43
C HIS A 18 10.38 6.29 -2.77
N ILE A 19 10.20 6.29 -1.45
CA ILE A 19 9.60 5.16 -0.71
C ILE A 19 8.07 5.12 -0.88
N TYR A 20 7.38 4.28 -0.10
CA TYR A 20 5.95 3.90 -0.21
C TYR A 20 5.02 4.96 -0.80
N GLY A 21 4.92 6.15 -0.18
CA GLY A 21 3.98 7.19 -0.59
C GLY A 21 4.20 7.67 -2.02
N TYR A 22 5.46 7.82 -2.43
CA TYR A 22 5.83 8.17 -3.79
C TYR A 22 5.38 7.08 -4.77
N GLN A 23 5.70 5.81 -4.50
CA GLN A 23 5.31 4.70 -5.37
C GLN A 23 3.79 4.52 -5.44
N TRP A 24 3.07 4.70 -4.33
CA TRP A 24 1.62 4.48 -4.29
C TRP A 24 0.83 5.55 -5.04
N ARG A 25 1.31 6.79 -5.06
CA ARG A 25 0.56 7.95 -5.56
C ARG A 25 1.15 8.59 -6.82
N SER A 26 2.42 8.30 -7.10
CA SER A 26 3.22 8.99 -8.12
C SER A 26 4.22 8.04 -8.79
N TRP A 27 3.87 6.77 -8.98
CA TRP A 27 4.75 5.81 -9.66
C TRP A 27 5.10 6.33 -11.06
N PRO A 28 6.38 6.52 -11.43
CA PRO A 28 6.76 7.05 -12.73
C PRO A 28 6.26 6.14 -13.87
N ASP A 29 5.50 6.69 -14.82
CA ASP A 29 5.00 5.93 -15.98
C ASP A 29 6.07 5.74 -17.07
N TYR A 30 7.26 6.33 -16.88
CA TYR A 30 8.38 6.39 -17.80
C TYR A 30 8.09 7.08 -19.15
N ASN A 31 6.98 7.80 -19.25
CA ASN A 31 6.56 8.64 -20.38
C ASN A 31 6.42 10.13 -20.00
N GLY A 32 6.85 10.50 -18.79
CA GLY A 32 6.80 11.88 -18.27
C GLY A 32 5.59 12.19 -17.39
N GLY A 33 4.76 11.18 -17.08
CA GLY A 33 3.66 11.26 -16.13
C GLY A 33 3.85 10.34 -14.93
N PHE A 34 2.75 10.00 -14.27
CA PHE A 34 2.75 9.10 -13.12
C PHE A 34 1.45 8.29 -13.02
N ILE A 35 1.53 7.18 -12.29
CA ILE A 35 0.43 6.27 -12.00
C ILE A 35 0.07 6.41 -10.52
N ASP A 36 -1.17 6.82 -10.23
CA ASP A 36 -1.73 6.82 -8.88
C ASP A 36 -2.44 5.47 -8.62
N GLN A 37 -1.66 4.50 -8.17
CA GLN A 37 -2.11 3.12 -7.95
C GLN A 37 -3.25 3.03 -6.90
N ILE A 38 -3.30 3.94 -5.91
CA ILE A 38 -4.37 3.96 -4.90
C ILE A 38 -5.68 4.38 -5.55
N SER A 39 -5.65 5.44 -6.35
CA SER A 39 -6.83 5.91 -7.08
C SER A 39 -7.33 4.85 -8.06
N GLU A 40 -6.43 4.23 -8.84
CA GLU A 40 -6.77 3.14 -9.76
C GLU A 40 -7.37 1.92 -9.03
N ALA A 41 -6.81 1.52 -7.89
CA ALA A 41 -7.35 0.43 -7.09
C ALA A 41 -8.77 0.73 -6.61
N ILE A 42 -9.01 1.94 -6.09
CA ILE A 42 -10.33 2.38 -5.63
C ILE A 42 -11.35 2.40 -6.78
N GLU A 43 -10.99 2.97 -7.93
CA GLU A 43 -11.86 3.02 -9.11
C GLU A 43 -12.13 1.61 -9.67
N THR A 44 -11.14 0.72 -9.62
CA THR A 44 -11.35 -0.68 -10.02
C THR A 44 -12.29 -1.40 -9.04
N ILE A 45 -12.18 -1.17 -7.72
CA ILE A 45 -13.11 -1.74 -6.74
C ILE A 45 -14.56 -1.26 -7.00
N LYS A 46 -14.74 0.01 -7.37
CA LYS A 46 -16.06 0.59 -7.69
C LYS A 46 -16.70 -0.02 -8.92
N HIS A 47 -15.91 -0.12 -9.99
CA HIS A 47 -16.44 -0.30 -11.33
C HIS A 47 -16.19 -1.71 -11.90
N ASN A 48 -15.26 -2.45 -11.32
CA ASN A 48 -14.86 -3.80 -11.74
C ASN A 48 -14.39 -4.64 -10.53
N PRO A 49 -15.25 -4.85 -9.50
CA PRO A 49 -14.85 -5.45 -8.22
C PRO A 49 -14.34 -6.89 -8.32
N ASP A 50 -14.75 -7.65 -9.34
CA ASP A 50 -14.29 -9.01 -9.60
C ASP A 50 -12.91 -9.08 -10.28
N SER A 51 -12.31 -7.93 -10.57
CA SER A 51 -10.95 -7.84 -11.08
C SER A 51 -9.96 -8.57 -10.18
N ARG A 52 -9.17 -9.46 -10.79
CA ARG A 52 -8.07 -10.18 -10.13
C ARG A 52 -6.76 -9.37 -10.15
N ARG A 53 -6.82 -8.09 -10.48
CA ARG A 53 -5.65 -7.22 -10.75
C ARG A 53 -5.68 -5.92 -9.95
N ILE A 54 -6.42 -5.88 -8.84
CA ILE A 54 -6.47 -4.71 -7.96
C ILE A 54 -5.22 -4.72 -7.07
N ILE A 55 -4.08 -4.34 -7.63
CA ILE A 55 -2.75 -4.48 -7.03
C ILE A 55 -2.11 -3.10 -6.86
N VAL A 56 -1.42 -2.92 -5.73
CA VAL A 56 -0.56 -1.75 -5.49
C VAL A 56 0.83 -2.26 -5.10
N SER A 57 1.86 -1.77 -5.80
CA SER A 57 3.25 -2.14 -5.56
C SER A 57 4.07 -0.93 -5.11
N ALA A 58 4.90 -1.13 -4.09
CA ALA A 58 6.00 -0.23 -3.76
C ALA A 58 7.33 -0.67 -4.40
N TRP A 59 7.39 -1.86 -5.00
CA TRP A 59 8.62 -2.45 -5.50
C TRP A 59 8.95 -2.02 -6.93
N ASN A 60 9.40 -0.77 -7.08
CA ASN A 60 9.89 -0.24 -8.35
C ASN A 60 11.38 -0.54 -8.52
N VAL A 61 11.70 -1.59 -9.29
CA VAL A 61 13.07 -2.08 -9.48
C VAL A 61 14.03 -1.00 -9.98
N ALA A 62 13.57 -0.14 -10.89
CA ALA A 62 14.42 0.90 -11.48
C ALA A 62 14.68 2.07 -10.50
N ASP A 63 13.88 2.19 -9.44
CA ASP A 63 13.90 3.32 -8.52
C ASP A 63 14.45 2.95 -7.13
N LEU A 64 14.83 1.67 -6.92
CA LEU A 64 15.35 1.18 -5.64
C LEU A 64 16.57 1.96 -5.13
N ASN A 65 17.43 2.44 -6.03
CA ASN A 65 18.63 3.20 -5.67
C ASN A 65 18.30 4.63 -5.19
N ASN A 66 17.08 5.12 -5.41
CA ASN A 66 16.59 6.41 -4.93
C ASN A 66 15.80 6.29 -3.62
N MET A 67 15.85 5.13 -2.97
CA MET A 67 15.16 4.86 -1.71
C MET A 67 16.19 4.68 -0.59
N ASN A 68 16.05 5.43 0.50
CA ASN A 68 16.94 5.27 1.66
C ASN A 68 16.75 3.91 2.36
N LEU A 69 15.58 3.30 2.17
CA LEU A 69 15.28 1.94 2.61
C LEU A 69 14.35 1.25 1.60
N PRO A 70 14.76 0.11 1.02
CA PRO A 70 13.88 -0.64 0.12
C PRO A 70 12.59 -1.10 0.83
N PRO A 71 11.42 -1.08 0.17
CA PRO A 71 10.14 -1.40 0.79
C PRO A 71 10.10 -2.79 1.43
N CYS A 72 9.76 -2.90 2.71
CA CYS A 72 9.57 -4.20 3.37
C CYS A 72 8.23 -4.83 2.99
N HIS A 73 7.17 -4.02 2.98
CA HIS A 73 5.83 -4.38 2.47
C HIS A 73 5.77 -4.01 0.99
N ALA A 74 6.09 -4.99 0.14
CA ALA A 74 6.50 -4.76 -1.24
C ALA A 74 5.31 -4.56 -2.17
N PHE A 75 4.24 -5.33 -2.02
CA PHE A 75 2.99 -5.13 -2.74
C PHE A 75 1.81 -5.71 -1.97
N PHE A 76 0.61 -5.25 -2.28
CA PHE A 76 -0.63 -5.81 -1.75
C PHE A 76 -1.70 -5.86 -2.83
N GLN A 77 -2.65 -6.77 -2.64
CA GLN A 77 -3.77 -6.99 -3.56
C GLN A 77 -5.09 -6.89 -2.79
N PHE A 78 -6.05 -6.15 -3.36
CA PHE A 78 -7.43 -6.20 -2.93
C PHE A 78 -8.20 -7.28 -3.68
N TYR A 79 -9.23 -7.80 -3.03
CA TYR A 79 -10.15 -8.76 -3.61
C TYR A 79 -11.57 -8.52 -3.10
N VAL A 80 -12.57 -8.59 -3.97
CA VAL A 80 -13.98 -8.49 -3.58
C VAL A 80 -14.70 -9.79 -3.89
N ALA A 81 -15.33 -10.38 -2.87
CA ALA A 81 -16.19 -11.54 -3.04
C ALA A 81 -17.31 -11.54 -2.01
N ASN A 82 -18.53 -11.93 -2.43
CA ASN A 82 -19.70 -12.00 -1.55
C ASN A 82 -19.96 -10.67 -0.78
N GLY A 83 -19.73 -9.54 -1.46
CA GLY A 83 -19.85 -8.19 -0.90
C GLY A 83 -18.72 -7.79 0.05
N ARG A 84 -17.73 -8.66 0.31
CA ARG A 84 -16.64 -8.43 1.26
C ARG A 84 -15.40 -7.94 0.55
N LEU A 85 -14.74 -6.93 1.12
CA LEU A 85 -13.42 -6.49 0.70
C LEU A 85 -12.35 -7.19 1.53
N SER A 86 -11.37 -7.77 0.85
CA SER A 86 -10.21 -8.42 1.43
C SER A 86 -8.92 -7.75 0.95
N LEU A 87 -7.87 -7.83 1.76
CA LEU A 87 -6.52 -7.39 1.40
C LEU A 87 -5.51 -8.48 1.76
N GLN A 88 -4.65 -8.81 0.82
CA GLN A 88 -3.48 -9.66 1.02
C GLN A 88 -2.20 -8.82 0.84
N LEU A 89 -1.27 -8.93 1.79
CA LEU A 89 0.00 -8.23 1.77
C LEU A 89 1.15 -9.21 1.52
N TYR A 90 2.06 -8.88 0.61
CA TYR A 90 3.35 -9.53 0.52
C TYR A 90 4.44 -8.68 1.19
N GLN A 91 4.97 -9.18 2.29
CA GLN A 91 6.04 -8.55 3.05
C GLN A 91 7.34 -9.35 2.88
N ARG A 92 8.31 -8.78 2.15
CA ARG A 92 9.59 -9.45 1.84
C ARG A 92 10.51 -9.62 3.04
N SER A 93 10.30 -8.83 4.09
CA SER A 93 11.10 -8.82 5.31
C SER A 93 10.27 -8.28 6.47
N ALA A 94 10.32 -8.96 7.61
CA ALA A 94 9.48 -8.65 8.75
C ALA A 94 10.25 -8.78 10.06
N ASP A 95 10.32 -7.69 10.81
CA ASP A 95 10.63 -7.76 12.24
C ASP A 95 9.36 -8.26 12.94
N THR A 96 9.38 -9.51 13.40
CA THR A 96 8.20 -10.18 13.96
C THR A 96 7.77 -9.65 15.33
N PHE A 97 8.66 -8.96 16.05
CA PHE A 97 8.39 -8.51 17.42
C PHE A 97 7.91 -7.04 17.44
N LEU A 98 8.56 -6.17 16.67
CA LEU A 98 8.27 -4.73 16.65
C LEU A 98 7.55 -4.27 15.38
N GLY A 99 7.89 -4.84 14.22
CA GLY A 99 7.38 -4.39 12.92
C GLY A 99 6.02 -4.97 12.56
N VAL A 100 5.86 -6.29 12.66
CA VAL A 100 4.65 -7.01 12.22
C VAL A 100 3.37 -6.51 12.89
N PRO A 101 3.31 -6.27 14.21
CA PRO A 101 2.10 -5.72 14.82
C PRO A 101 1.68 -4.38 14.21
N PHE A 102 2.65 -3.50 13.91
CA PHE A 102 2.41 -2.22 13.26
C PHE A 102 1.97 -2.41 11.80
N ASN A 103 2.61 -3.31 11.05
CA ASN A 103 2.23 -3.61 9.67
C ASN A 103 0.79 -4.14 9.59
N ILE A 104 0.42 -5.10 10.44
CA ILE A 104 -0.95 -5.65 10.49
C ILE A 104 -1.95 -4.53 10.79
N ALA A 105 -1.70 -3.71 11.81
CA ALA A 105 -2.60 -2.61 12.17
C ALA A 105 -2.73 -1.57 11.04
N SER A 106 -1.62 -1.23 10.37
CA SER A 106 -1.60 -0.27 9.27
C SER A 106 -2.42 -0.75 8.07
N TYR A 107 -2.24 -2.01 7.65
CA TYR A 107 -2.98 -2.58 6.53
C TYR A 107 -4.43 -2.92 6.87
N ALA A 108 -4.72 -3.22 8.14
CA ALA A 108 -6.09 -3.32 8.64
C ALA A 108 -6.83 -1.99 8.52
N LEU A 109 -6.17 -0.91 8.95
CA LEU A 109 -6.75 0.43 8.85
C LEU A 109 -6.95 0.84 7.39
N LEU A 110 -5.97 0.57 6.51
CA LEU A 110 -6.09 0.82 5.08
C LEU A 110 -7.30 0.09 4.49
N LEU A 111 -7.46 -1.20 4.79
CA LEU A 111 -8.62 -1.99 4.35
C LEU A 111 -9.94 -1.37 4.81
N GLN A 112 -10.04 -0.93 6.08
CA GLN A 112 -11.24 -0.26 6.60
C GLN A 112 -11.51 1.06 5.89
N MET A 113 -10.47 1.88 5.66
CA MET A 113 -10.62 3.16 4.96
C MET A 113 -11.10 2.98 3.53
N THR A 114 -10.52 2.02 2.80
CA THR A 114 -10.93 1.69 1.43
C THR A 114 -12.36 1.18 1.39
N TYR A 115 -12.75 0.33 2.35
CA TYR A 115 -14.14 -0.12 2.49
C TYR A 115 -15.11 1.03 2.80
N LEU A 116 -14.79 1.92 3.75
CA LEU A 116 -15.68 3.04 4.09
C LEU A 116 -15.85 4.04 2.94
N TYR A 117 -14.83 4.17 2.10
CA TYR A 117 -14.89 5.01 0.89
C TYR A 117 -15.78 4.38 -0.21
N GLN A 118 -16.07 3.07 -0.13
CA GLN A 118 -16.93 2.32 -1.03
C GLN A 118 -18.04 1.59 -0.25
N PRO A 119 -19.27 2.13 -0.11
CA PRO A 119 -20.36 1.38 0.51
C PRO A 119 -20.79 0.22 -0.41
N LEU A 120 -20.01 -0.85 -0.40
CA LEU A 120 -20.42 -2.18 -0.82
C LEU A 120 -21.55 -2.56 0.13
N GLY A 121 -22.72 -2.93 -0.41
CA GLY A 121 -23.90 -3.26 0.38
C GLY A 121 -23.54 -4.19 1.55
N THR A 122 -23.68 -3.66 2.77
CA THR A 122 -23.45 -4.29 4.08
C THR A 122 -22.75 -5.65 4.06
N SER A 123 -21.41 -5.72 4.09
CA SER A 123 -20.72 -6.93 4.57
C SER A 123 -19.25 -6.72 4.98
N LYS A 124 -18.71 -7.71 5.71
CA LYS A 124 -17.49 -7.66 6.55
C LYS A 124 -16.17 -7.56 5.76
N THR A 125 -15.12 -7.03 6.38
CA THR A 125 -13.73 -7.01 5.87
C THR A 125 -12.89 -8.19 6.37
N SER A 126 -11.91 -8.67 5.60
CA SER A 126 -10.90 -9.66 6.06
C SER A 126 -9.48 -9.33 5.60
N ILE A 127 -8.49 -9.63 6.43
CA ILE A 127 -7.07 -9.44 6.12
C ILE A 127 -6.42 -10.82 6.15
N GLU A 128 -5.66 -11.14 5.12
CA GLU A 128 -4.86 -12.36 5.07
C GLU A 128 -3.37 -12.00 5.16
N PRO A 129 -2.62 -12.64 6.09
CA PRO A 129 -1.19 -12.41 6.28
C PRO A 129 -0.32 -12.97 5.14
#